data_AF-A0A835UHT0-F1
#
_entry.id   AF-A0A835UHT0-F1
#
_cell.length_a   1.000
_cell.length_b   1.000
_cell.length_c   1.000
_cell.angle_alpha   90.00
_cell.angle_beta   90.00
_cell.angle_gamma   90.00
#
_symmetry.space_group_name_H-M   'P 1'
#
loop_
_entity.id
_entity.type
_entity.pdbx_description
1 polymer ?
#
loop_
_entity_poly.entity_id
_entity_poly.type
_entity_poly.pdbx_seq_one_letter_code
_entity_poly.pdbx_strand_id
1 'polypeptide(L)'
;MEEEGIVKRPSEGGESNGTGAADGISAVIPGWFSEMSPMWPGEAHSLKVEKILYQGKSEYQNVMVFEVLVIGGGDGGVLREVSRYSSIEQIDICEIDKMVVDVSKQFFPNLAVGFEDPRVNLHIGDGVAFLKVVPVGTYDAVIVDSSDPIGPAQELFEKPFFESVAKALRPGGVVCTQAESIWLHMHIIEDIVSNCRQVFKGSVKYAWTTVPTYPSGVIGFMLCSTDGPPVDFQNPVHRIDERDELNKTKGPLKFYNPEIHYASFCLPSFAKRVISSKTN
;
A
#
# COMPACT_ATOMS: atom_id res chain seq x y z
N MET A 1 11.01 -39.28 54.90
CA MET A 1 9.59 -39.08 54.55
C MET A 1 9.45 -37.63 54.15
N GLU A 2 9.27 -37.22 52.92
CA GLU A 2 9.28 -37.84 51.60
C GLU A 2 9.42 -36.63 50.65
N GLU A 3 10.35 -36.68 49.70
CA GLU A 3 10.41 -35.73 48.58
C GLU A 3 9.32 -36.15 47.57
N GLU A 4 8.37 -35.29 47.25
CA GLU A 4 7.54 -35.47 46.06
C GLU A 4 8.16 -34.73 44.88
N GLY A 5 8.84 -35.52 44.03
CA GLY A 5 9.37 -35.09 42.75
C GLY A 5 8.24 -34.87 41.74
N ILE A 6 8.18 -33.67 41.18
CA ILE A 6 7.37 -33.36 40.01
C ILE A 6 8.05 -34.00 38.79
N VAL A 7 7.40 -35.04 38.26
CA VAL A 7 7.79 -35.73 37.02
C VAL A 7 7.64 -34.77 35.83
N LYS A 8 8.78 -34.45 35.19
CA LYS A 8 8.82 -33.83 33.85
C LYS A 8 8.26 -34.82 32.83
N ARG A 9 7.23 -34.41 32.07
CA ARG A 9 6.83 -35.12 30.84
C ARG A 9 7.78 -34.76 29.69
N PRO A 10 8.17 -35.70 28.82
CA PRO A 10 9.04 -35.42 27.70
C PRO A 10 8.32 -34.62 26.62
N SER A 11 9.08 -33.77 25.94
CA SER A 11 8.74 -33.10 24.69
C SER A 11 8.49 -34.13 23.58
N GLU A 12 7.25 -34.26 23.13
CA GLU A 12 6.97 -34.94 21.86
C GLU A 12 7.15 -33.95 20.72
N GLY A 13 8.34 -34.01 20.12
CA GLY A 13 8.57 -33.53 18.76
C GLY A 13 7.80 -34.44 17.80
N GLY A 14 6.82 -33.87 17.11
CA GLY A 14 6.20 -34.48 15.95
C GLY A 14 6.80 -33.87 14.69
N GLU A 15 7.77 -34.56 14.09
CA GLU A 15 8.17 -34.32 12.71
C GLU A 15 7.00 -34.69 11.78
N SER A 16 6.35 -33.69 11.18
CA SER A 16 5.41 -33.93 10.08
C SER A 16 6.18 -33.99 8.76
N ASN A 17 6.59 -35.19 8.35
CA ASN A 17 6.98 -35.48 6.97
C ASN A 17 5.71 -35.73 6.13
N GLY A 18 5.39 -34.83 5.20
CA GLY A 18 4.26 -35.03 4.28
C GLY A 18 4.01 -33.87 3.31
N THR A 19 4.68 -33.95 2.14
CA THR A 19 4.44 -33.25 0.86
C THR A 19 4.53 -31.72 0.85
N GLY A 20 5.69 -31.23 0.38
CA GLY A 20 5.93 -29.82 0.08
C GLY A 20 5.05 -29.31 -1.06
N ALA A 21 3.92 -28.70 -0.70
CA ALA A 21 3.40 -27.59 -1.49
C ALA A 21 4.36 -26.42 -1.26
N ALA A 22 4.86 -25.81 -2.34
CA ALA A 22 5.64 -24.58 -2.21
C ALA A 22 4.76 -23.53 -1.52
N ASP A 23 5.28 -22.86 -0.48
CA ASP A 23 4.55 -21.84 0.29
C ASP A 23 3.85 -20.86 -0.67
N GLY A 24 2.51 -20.93 -0.76
CA GLY A 24 1.69 -20.09 -1.64
C GLY A 24 0.85 -20.84 -2.69
N ILE A 25 1.22 -22.05 -3.10
CA ILE A 25 0.35 -22.86 -3.98
C ILE A 25 -0.81 -23.39 -3.15
N SER A 26 -2.04 -23.17 -3.63
CA SER A 26 -3.28 -23.57 -2.97
C SER A 26 -3.24 -25.05 -2.61
N ALA A 27 -3.35 -25.33 -1.31
CA ALA A 27 -3.53 -26.69 -0.81
C ALA A 27 -4.92 -27.25 -1.17
N VAL A 28 -5.84 -26.41 -1.65
CA VAL A 28 -7.25 -26.76 -1.92
C VAL A 28 -7.48 -27.08 -3.39
N ILE A 29 -6.87 -26.31 -4.32
CA ILE A 29 -7.06 -26.51 -5.76
C ILE A 29 -5.69 -26.62 -6.45
N PRO A 30 -5.29 -27.82 -6.92
CA PRO A 30 -4.01 -28.02 -7.59
C PRO A 30 -3.83 -27.07 -8.79
N GLY A 31 -2.68 -26.40 -8.87
CA GLY A 31 -2.36 -25.45 -9.95
C GLY A 31 -2.96 -24.05 -9.78
N TRP A 32 -3.48 -23.72 -8.60
CA TRP A 32 -3.97 -22.39 -8.25
C TRP A 32 -3.15 -21.81 -7.10
N PHE A 33 -3.01 -20.48 -7.08
CA PHE A 33 -2.61 -19.69 -5.93
C PHE A 33 -3.89 -19.24 -5.24
N SER A 34 -3.96 -19.36 -3.91
CA SER A 34 -5.09 -18.86 -3.11
C SER A 34 -4.54 -17.91 -2.06
N GLU A 35 -4.91 -16.64 -2.15
CA GLU A 35 -4.52 -15.61 -1.19
C GLU A 35 -5.33 -15.77 0.10
N MET A 36 -4.66 -16.20 1.17
CA MET A 36 -5.27 -16.42 2.48
C MET A 36 -4.57 -15.54 3.53
N SER A 37 -5.35 -14.85 4.35
CA SER A 37 -4.84 -14.02 5.45
C SER A 37 -5.84 -14.00 6.60
N PRO A 38 -5.38 -13.88 7.85
CA PRO A 38 -6.27 -13.58 8.98
C PRO A 38 -6.99 -12.23 8.85
N MET A 39 -6.56 -11.33 7.96
CA MET A 39 -7.22 -10.04 7.69
C MET A 39 -8.57 -10.19 6.97
N TRP A 40 -8.74 -11.24 6.16
CA TRP A 40 -9.99 -11.58 5.48
C TRP A 40 -10.40 -13.02 5.79
N PRO A 41 -10.83 -13.28 7.04
CA PRO A 41 -11.06 -14.64 7.50
C PRO A 41 -12.25 -15.28 6.78
N GLY A 42 -12.08 -16.53 6.33
CA GLY A 42 -13.15 -17.31 5.71
C GLY A 42 -13.33 -17.07 4.20
N GLU A 43 -12.52 -16.21 3.58
CA GLU A 43 -12.49 -15.98 2.14
C GLU A 43 -11.07 -16.04 1.58
N ALA A 44 -10.95 -16.27 0.26
CA ALA A 44 -9.69 -16.24 -0.47
C ALA A 44 -9.95 -15.95 -1.94
N HIS A 45 -9.19 -15.01 -2.52
CA HIS A 45 -9.12 -14.88 -3.97
C HIS A 45 -8.14 -15.92 -4.52
N SER A 46 -8.53 -16.59 -5.61
CA SER A 46 -7.69 -17.62 -6.23
C SER A 46 -7.39 -17.30 -7.68
N LEU A 47 -6.11 -17.38 -8.04
CA LEU A 47 -5.60 -17.14 -9.37
C LEU A 47 -4.95 -18.42 -9.90
N LYS A 48 -5.30 -18.81 -11.12
CA LYS A 48 -4.70 -19.99 -11.74
C LYS A 48 -3.24 -19.71 -12.05
N VAL A 49 -2.34 -20.60 -11.62
CA VAL A 49 -0.90 -20.46 -11.84
C VAL A 49 -0.55 -21.23 -13.11
N GLU A 50 -0.14 -20.52 -14.16
CA GLU A 50 0.40 -21.14 -15.38
C GLU A 50 1.88 -21.51 -15.19
N LYS A 51 2.67 -20.57 -14.66
CA LYS A 51 4.09 -20.75 -14.39
C LYS A 51 4.57 -19.88 -13.24
N ILE A 52 5.36 -20.45 -12.34
CA ILE A 52 6.11 -19.70 -11.32
C ILE A 52 7.40 -19.17 -11.96
N LEU A 53 7.59 -17.86 -11.92
CA LEU A 53 8.74 -17.14 -12.48
C LEU A 53 9.84 -16.94 -11.42
N TYR A 54 9.44 -16.70 -10.18
CA TYR A 54 10.33 -16.53 -9.04
C TYR A 54 9.64 -16.93 -7.74
N GLN A 55 10.39 -17.52 -6.81
CA GLN A 55 9.96 -17.71 -5.43
C GLN A 55 11.19 -17.67 -4.53
N GLY A 56 11.16 -16.81 -3.51
CA GLY A 56 12.24 -16.65 -2.56
C GLY A 56 11.77 -16.00 -1.26
N LYS A 57 12.64 -15.96 -0.27
CA LYS A 57 12.42 -15.28 1.01
C LYS A 57 13.52 -14.24 1.20
N SER A 58 13.15 -12.98 1.35
CA SER A 58 14.05 -11.90 1.74
C SER A 58 14.18 -11.84 3.27
N GLU A 59 14.95 -10.88 3.78
CA GLU A 59 15.01 -10.61 5.22
C GLU A 59 13.67 -10.09 5.76
N TYR A 60 12.78 -9.58 4.90
CA TYR A 60 11.54 -8.92 5.28
C TYR A 60 10.28 -9.76 4.99
N GLN A 61 10.26 -10.50 3.87
CA GLN A 61 9.04 -11.16 3.40
C GLN A 61 9.30 -12.32 2.43
N ASN A 62 8.28 -13.13 2.20
CA ASN A 62 8.29 -14.10 1.10
C ASN A 62 7.88 -13.37 -0.18
N VAL A 63 8.66 -13.54 -1.25
CA VAL A 63 8.42 -12.94 -2.56
C VAL A 63 8.15 -14.05 -3.57
N MET A 64 6.97 -14.04 -4.17
CA MET A 64 6.59 -14.96 -5.23
C MET A 64 6.12 -14.17 -6.46
N VAL A 65 6.61 -14.56 -7.63
CA VAL A 65 6.15 -14.05 -8.93
C VAL A 65 5.74 -15.24 -9.78
N PHE A 66 4.51 -15.22 -10.29
CA PHE A 66 4.02 -16.15 -11.29
C PHE A 66 3.36 -15.37 -12.44
N GLU A 67 2.93 -16.03 -13.52
CA GLU A 67 2.22 -15.40 -14.66
C GLU A 67 0.80 -14.88 -14.28
N VAL A 68 0.63 -14.26 -13.12
CA VAL A 68 -0.45 -13.33 -12.77
C VAL A 68 0.11 -12.24 -11.83
N LEU A 69 -0.38 -11.02 -12.02
CA LEU A 69 0.10 -9.76 -11.45
C LEU A 69 -0.32 -9.57 -9.98
N VAL A 70 0.64 -9.35 -9.07
CA VAL A 70 0.43 -8.86 -7.68
C VAL A 70 1.57 -7.88 -7.34
N ILE A 71 1.25 -6.70 -6.77
CA ILE A 71 2.07 -5.46 -6.82
C ILE A 71 1.94 -4.62 -5.53
N GLY A 72 3.04 -3.98 -5.10
CA GLY A 72 3.11 -2.85 -4.16
C GLY A 72 4.45 -2.09 -4.32
N GLY A 73 4.48 -0.79 -3.97
CA GLY A 73 5.31 0.31 -4.53
C GLY A 73 6.80 0.11 -4.89
N GLY A 74 7.46 -0.94 -4.41
CA GLY A 74 8.75 -1.41 -4.91
C GLY A 74 8.72 -1.91 -6.37
N ASP A 75 7.52 -2.06 -6.96
CA ASP A 75 7.33 -2.47 -8.36
C ASP A 75 7.59 -1.34 -9.38
N GLY A 76 7.55 -0.07 -8.96
CA GLY A 76 7.82 1.11 -9.79
C GLY A 76 6.62 1.70 -10.54
N GLY A 77 5.43 1.12 -10.39
CA GLY A 77 4.19 1.59 -11.03
C GLY A 77 3.77 2.98 -10.57
N VAL A 78 3.81 3.24 -9.25
CA VAL A 78 3.53 4.58 -8.72
C VAL A 78 4.52 5.61 -9.27
N LEU A 79 5.81 5.27 -9.36
CA LEU A 79 6.82 6.15 -9.96
C LEU A 79 6.47 6.49 -11.42
N ARG A 80 6.06 5.48 -12.20
CA ARG A 80 5.63 5.68 -13.58
C ARG A 80 4.46 6.66 -13.67
N GLU A 81 3.48 6.58 -12.77
CA GLU A 81 2.33 7.51 -12.78
C GLU A 81 2.71 8.92 -12.30
N VAL A 82 3.49 9.06 -11.22
CA VAL A 82 4.01 10.36 -10.75
C VAL A 82 4.83 11.05 -11.83
N SER A 83 5.59 10.27 -12.59
CA SER A 83 6.44 10.80 -13.65
C SER A 83 5.66 11.46 -14.81
N ARG A 84 4.34 11.26 -14.91
CA ARG A 84 3.48 11.92 -15.93
C ARG A 84 3.38 13.43 -15.72
N TYR A 85 3.59 13.89 -14.50
CA TYR A 85 3.51 15.31 -14.16
C TYR A 85 4.81 16.02 -14.51
N SER A 86 4.74 16.95 -15.46
CA SER A 86 5.90 17.75 -15.91
C SER A 86 6.39 18.74 -14.84
N SER A 87 5.53 19.10 -13.89
CA SER A 87 5.87 19.97 -12.75
C SER A 87 6.72 19.29 -11.68
N ILE A 88 6.90 17.97 -11.75
CA ILE A 88 7.71 17.22 -10.80
C ILE A 88 9.19 17.41 -11.14
N GLU A 89 9.97 17.89 -10.17
CA GLU A 89 11.41 18.12 -10.30
C GLU A 89 12.24 16.96 -9.73
N GLN A 90 11.79 16.33 -8.64
CA GLN A 90 12.46 15.21 -7.98
C GLN A 90 11.44 14.25 -7.38
N ILE A 91 11.76 12.96 -7.38
CA ILE A 91 10.95 11.88 -6.79
C ILE A 91 11.86 11.04 -5.88
N ASP A 92 11.75 11.21 -4.57
CA ASP A 92 12.40 10.30 -3.63
C ASP A 92 11.49 9.10 -3.37
N ILE A 93 12.01 7.89 -3.53
CA ILE A 93 11.33 6.65 -3.16
C ILE A 93 12.15 5.92 -2.12
N CYS A 94 11.50 5.49 -1.04
CA CYS A 94 12.12 4.67 0.00
C CYS A 94 11.44 3.31 0.02
N GLU A 95 12.17 2.26 -0.39
CA GLU A 95 11.71 0.87 -0.40
C GLU A 95 12.58 0.05 0.55
N ILE A 96 11.95 -0.71 1.45
CA ILE A 96 12.67 -1.47 2.48
C ILE A 96 13.34 -2.71 1.89
N ASP A 97 12.71 -3.34 0.89
CA ASP A 97 13.13 -4.62 0.34
C ASP A 97 13.72 -4.49 -1.07
N LYS A 98 15.04 -4.48 -1.15
CA LYS A 98 15.77 -4.46 -2.43
C LYS A 98 15.37 -5.62 -3.35
N MET A 99 15.01 -6.79 -2.81
CA MET A 99 14.60 -7.95 -3.60
C MET A 99 13.36 -7.64 -4.43
N VAL A 100 12.39 -6.90 -3.86
CA VAL A 100 11.18 -6.48 -4.56
C VAL A 100 11.54 -5.60 -5.76
N VAL A 101 12.43 -4.63 -5.58
CA VAL A 101 12.88 -3.75 -6.68
C VAL A 101 13.56 -4.54 -7.80
N ASP A 102 14.50 -5.42 -7.43
CA ASP A 102 15.29 -6.18 -8.41
C ASP A 102 14.42 -7.16 -9.21
N VAL A 103 13.56 -7.91 -8.53
CA VAL A 103 12.61 -8.84 -9.15
C VAL A 103 11.61 -8.09 -10.03
N SER A 104 11.15 -6.92 -9.59
CA SER A 104 10.21 -6.11 -10.38
C SER A 104 10.83 -5.57 -11.66
N LYS A 105 12.09 -5.11 -11.61
CA LYS A 105 12.85 -4.72 -12.81
C LYS A 105 13.04 -5.89 -13.77
N GLN A 106 13.26 -7.09 -13.26
CA GLN A 106 13.48 -8.28 -14.07
C GLN A 106 12.20 -8.78 -14.75
N PHE A 107 11.08 -8.87 -14.02
CA PHE A 107 9.88 -9.55 -14.50
C PHE A 107 8.75 -8.60 -14.93
N PHE A 108 8.79 -7.33 -14.53
CA PHE A 108 7.77 -6.32 -14.85
C PHE A 108 8.38 -5.04 -15.46
N PRO A 109 9.13 -5.12 -16.58
CA PRO A 109 9.87 -3.98 -17.11
C PRO A 109 9.00 -2.77 -17.45
N ASN A 110 7.78 -2.97 -17.95
CA ASN A 110 6.84 -1.87 -18.28
C ASN A 110 6.28 -1.14 -17.05
N LEU A 111 6.42 -1.75 -15.87
CA LEU A 111 6.00 -1.19 -14.59
C LEU A 111 7.21 -0.53 -13.92
N ALA A 112 8.30 -1.28 -13.83
CA ALA A 112 9.56 -0.85 -13.24
C ALA A 112 10.30 0.24 -14.05
N VAL A 113 9.86 0.54 -15.27
CA VAL A 113 10.33 1.69 -16.07
C VAL A 113 10.25 3.02 -15.30
N GLY A 114 9.37 3.12 -14.29
CA GLY A 114 9.33 4.27 -13.39
C GLY A 114 10.67 4.54 -12.71
N PHE A 115 11.46 3.51 -12.39
CA PHE A 115 12.80 3.67 -11.80
C PHE A 115 13.86 4.23 -12.77
N GLU A 116 13.56 4.34 -14.06
CA GLU A 116 14.49 4.88 -15.06
C GLU A 116 14.30 6.39 -15.29
N ASP A 117 13.26 7.02 -14.71
CA ASP A 117 13.08 8.47 -14.81
C ASP A 117 14.22 9.18 -14.08
N PRO A 118 14.94 10.13 -14.74
CA PRO A 118 16.14 10.76 -14.18
C PRO A 118 15.86 11.61 -12.93
N ARG A 119 14.58 11.90 -12.62
CA ARG A 119 14.16 12.60 -11.41
C ARG A 119 14.04 11.67 -10.20
N VAL A 120 14.08 10.36 -10.41
CA VAL A 120 13.92 9.36 -9.34
C VAL A 120 15.23 9.15 -8.58
N ASN A 121 15.13 9.22 -7.27
CA ASN A 121 16.19 8.94 -6.32
C ASN A 121 15.72 7.80 -5.39
N LEU A 122 16.31 6.61 -5.58
CA LEU A 122 15.95 5.40 -4.86
C LEU A 122 16.79 5.25 -3.58
N HIS A 123 16.09 5.22 -2.45
CA HIS A 123 16.61 4.88 -1.14
C HIS A 123 16.17 3.46 -0.78
N ILE A 124 17.13 2.57 -0.53
CA ILE A 124 16.84 1.27 0.07
C ILE A 124 16.92 1.40 1.59
N GLY A 125 15.80 1.21 2.28
CA GLY A 125 15.71 1.35 3.73
C GLY A 125 14.28 1.54 4.24
N ASP A 126 14.16 1.60 5.56
CA ASP A 126 12.88 1.80 6.24
C ASP A 126 12.34 3.23 6.03
N GLY A 127 11.12 3.33 5.49
CA GLY A 127 10.43 4.59 5.24
C GLY A 127 10.12 5.38 6.51
N VAL A 128 9.91 4.72 7.66
CA VAL A 128 9.71 5.39 8.96
C VAL A 128 11.01 6.10 9.37
N ALA A 129 12.14 5.41 9.30
CA ALA A 129 13.45 5.99 9.58
C ALA A 129 13.80 7.12 8.60
N PHE A 130 13.48 6.96 7.31
CA PHE A 130 13.67 7.96 6.28
C PHE A 130 12.91 9.25 6.59
N LEU A 131 11.60 9.19 6.87
CA LEU A 131 10.80 10.38 7.17
C LEU A 131 11.25 11.12 8.43
N LYS A 132 11.81 10.43 9.43
CA LYS A 132 12.31 11.07 10.66
C LYS A 132 13.46 12.04 10.41
N VAL A 133 14.29 11.77 9.40
CA VAL A 133 15.46 12.59 9.06
C VAL A 133 15.18 13.64 7.99
N VAL A 134 14.02 13.57 7.33
CA VAL A 134 13.59 14.57 6.34
C VAL A 134 13.40 15.94 7.01
N PRO A 135 13.97 17.02 6.46
CA PRO A 135 13.73 18.36 6.97
C PRO A 135 12.25 18.76 6.93
N VAL A 136 11.84 19.63 7.86
CA VAL A 136 10.46 20.11 7.95
C VAL A 136 10.05 20.81 6.65
N GLY A 137 8.88 20.48 6.12
CA GLY A 137 8.33 21.17 4.96
C GLY A 137 9.04 20.91 3.62
N THR A 138 9.76 19.79 3.51
CA THR A 138 10.51 19.42 2.30
C THR A 138 9.59 19.04 1.14
N TYR A 139 8.52 18.28 1.40
CA TYR A 139 7.71 17.67 0.35
C TYR A 139 6.40 18.42 0.08
N ASP A 140 6.04 18.53 -1.20
CA ASP A 140 4.70 18.95 -1.66
C ASP A 140 3.65 17.87 -1.41
N ALA A 141 4.02 16.61 -1.66
CA ALA A 141 3.16 15.45 -1.54
C ALA A 141 3.94 14.23 -1.04
N VAL A 142 3.27 13.38 -0.26
CA VAL A 142 3.77 12.06 0.17
C VAL A 142 2.76 11.00 -0.26
N ILE A 143 3.23 9.92 -0.86
CA ILE A 143 2.40 8.75 -1.23
C ILE A 143 2.94 7.55 -0.45
N VAL A 144 2.06 6.89 0.31
CA VAL A 144 2.38 5.69 1.08
C VAL A 144 1.70 4.51 0.40
N ASP A 145 2.47 3.84 -0.46
CA ASP A 145 2.07 2.63 -1.18
C ASP A 145 2.62 1.40 -0.47
N SER A 146 2.03 1.11 0.70
CA SER A 146 2.45 0.03 1.58
C SER A 146 1.59 -1.22 1.41
N SER A 147 2.11 -2.36 1.87
CA SER A 147 1.32 -3.55 2.15
C SER A 147 0.40 -3.35 3.36
N ASP A 148 -0.43 -4.34 3.65
CA ASP A 148 -1.33 -4.42 4.82
C ASP A 148 -0.58 -4.19 6.15
N PRO A 149 -1.28 -3.79 7.24
CA PRO A 149 -0.71 -3.53 8.57
C PRO A 149 -0.25 -4.81 9.32
N ILE A 150 0.38 -5.74 8.62
CA ILE A 150 1.01 -6.94 9.14
C ILE A 150 2.47 -6.97 8.68
N GLY A 151 3.38 -7.26 9.60
CA GLY A 151 4.80 -7.35 9.30
C GLY A 151 5.45 -5.96 9.16
N PRO A 152 6.29 -5.72 8.14
CA PRO A 152 7.15 -4.54 8.08
C PRO A 152 6.39 -3.22 7.92
N ALA A 153 5.13 -3.26 7.45
CA ALA A 153 4.32 -2.06 7.19
C ALA A 153 3.49 -1.59 8.39
N GLN A 154 3.47 -2.32 9.53
CA GLN A 154 2.57 -2.01 10.65
C GLN A 154 2.70 -0.56 11.14
N GLU A 155 3.93 -0.07 11.31
CA GLU A 155 4.19 1.29 11.82
C GLU A 155 3.63 2.40 10.89
N LEU A 156 3.44 2.11 9.59
CA LEU A 156 2.94 3.07 8.60
C LEU A 156 1.46 3.43 8.80
N PHE A 157 0.74 2.66 9.63
CA PHE A 157 -0.68 2.90 9.95
C PHE A 157 -0.88 3.55 11.32
N GLU A 158 0.21 3.80 12.05
CA GLU A 158 0.16 4.34 13.41
C GLU A 158 0.30 5.88 13.43
N LYS A 159 -0.25 6.50 14.47
CA LYS A 159 -0.21 7.96 14.66
C LYS A 159 1.20 8.59 14.56
N PRO A 160 2.27 8.03 15.16
CA PRO A 160 3.61 8.62 15.08
C PRO A 160 4.16 8.74 13.66
N PHE A 161 3.77 7.81 12.77
CA PHE A 161 4.13 7.89 11.36
C PHE A 161 3.40 9.06 10.68
N PHE A 162 2.09 9.20 10.89
CA PHE A 162 1.34 10.36 10.36
C PHE A 162 1.90 11.70 10.86
N GLU A 163 2.35 11.78 12.11
CA GLU A 163 3.04 12.97 12.65
C GLU A 163 4.35 13.28 11.90
N SER A 164 5.12 12.23 11.58
CA SER A 164 6.35 12.36 10.79
C SER A 164 6.07 12.81 9.36
N VAL A 165 5.02 12.28 8.72
CA VAL A 165 4.55 12.71 7.39
C VAL A 165 4.13 14.19 7.42
N ALA A 166 3.29 14.59 8.39
CA ALA A 166 2.82 15.96 8.51
C ALA A 166 3.97 16.96 8.71
N LYS A 167 5.04 16.56 9.41
CA LYS A 167 6.26 17.35 9.57
C LYS A 167 7.05 17.49 8.26
N ALA A 168 7.17 16.41 7.50
CA ALA A 168 7.89 16.41 6.23
C ALA A 168 7.18 17.22 5.13
N LEU A 169 5.85 17.32 5.19
CA LEU A 169 5.04 18.09 4.26
C LEU A 169 5.10 19.60 4.52
N ARG A 170 5.17 20.39 3.45
CA ARG A 170 5.04 21.86 3.54
C ARG A 170 3.62 22.27 3.95
N PRO A 171 3.37 23.55 4.32
CA PRO A 171 2.01 24.05 4.52
C PRO A 171 1.12 23.85 3.28
N GLY A 172 -0.07 23.27 3.48
CA GLY A 172 -0.98 22.81 2.43
C GLY A 172 -0.46 21.63 1.60
N GLY A 173 0.65 21.01 2.01
CA GLY A 173 1.15 19.76 1.44
C GLY A 173 0.21 18.60 1.75
N VAL A 174 0.23 17.57 0.92
CA VAL A 174 -0.77 16.49 0.94
C VAL A 174 -0.16 15.11 1.13
N VAL A 175 -0.88 14.22 1.81
CA VAL A 175 -0.55 12.79 1.85
C VAL A 175 -1.68 11.97 1.26
N CYS A 176 -1.32 10.92 0.51
CA CYS A 176 -2.19 9.82 0.14
C CYS A 176 -1.60 8.51 0.70
N THR A 177 -2.37 7.72 1.43
CA THR A 177 -1.95 6.38 1.88
C THR A 177 -3.00 5.35 1.49
N GLN A 178 -2.57 4.12 1.15
CA GLN A 178 -3.46 2.96 1.18
C GLN A 178 -4.15 2.93 2.55
N ALA A 179 -5.45 2.68 2.57
CA ALA A 179 -6.27 2.64 3.78
C ALA A 179 -7.35 1.56 3.70
N GLU A 180 -6.94 0.36 3.27
CA GLU A 180 -7.71 -0.87 3.41
C GLU A 180 -9.09 -0.90 2.74
N SER A 181 -9.83 -2.01 2.89
CA SER A 181 -11.17 -2.17 2.32
C SER A 181 -12.27 -1.76 3.32
N ILE A 182 -13.21 -0.92 2.85
CA ILE A 182 -14.43 -0.59 3.60
C ILE A 182 -15.36 -1.80 3.86
N TRP A 183 -15.20 -2.92 3.16
CA TRP A 183 -16.03 -4.11 3.40
C TRP A 183 -15.49 -5.00 4.52
N LEU A 184 -14.17 -4.94 4.76
CA LEU A 184 -13.48 -5.86 5.66
C LEU A 184 -12.93 -5.16 6.90
N HIS A 185 -12.44 -3.93 6.74
CA HIS A 185 -11.50 -3.31 7.68
C HIS A 185 -12.04 -2.00 8.28
N MET A 186 -13.36 -1.83 8.38
CA MET A 186 -13.96 -0.58 8.91
C MET A 186 -13.42 -0.15 10.28
N HIS A 187 -13.06 -1.11 11.15
CA HIS A 187 -12.48 -0.84 12.47
C HIS A 187 -11.08 -0.21 12.36
N ILE A 188 -10.22 -0.76 11.49
CA ILE A 188 -8.90 -0.19 11.17
C ILE A 188 -9.05 1.20 10.53
N ILE A 189 -9.97 1.32 9.56
CA ILE A 189 -10.21 2.58 8.84
C ILE A 189 -10.68 3.69 9.79
N GLU A 190 -11.55 3.37 10.75
CA GLU A 190 -12.02 4.32 11.76
C GLU A 190 -10.87 4.87 12.61
N ASP A 191 -9.96 4.00 13.05
CA ASP A 191 -8.77 4.39 13.81
C ASP A 191 -7.81 5.25 12.99
N ILE A 192 -7.56 4.88 11.72
CA ILE A 192 -6.73 5.67 10.80
C ILE A 192 -7.35 7.06 10.58
N VAL A 193 -8.66 7.14 10.31
CA VAL A 193 -9.37 8.42 10.13
C VAL A 193 -9.26 9.27 11.39
N SER A 194 -9.41 8.66 12.58
CA SER A 194 -9.26 9.34 13.86
C SER A 194 -7.85 9.90 14.06
N ASN A 195 -6.82 9.08 13.81
CA ASN A 195 -5.42 9.50 13.90
C ASN A 195 -5.11 10.65 12.94
N CYS A 196 -5.52 10.52 11.67
CA CYS A 196 -5.32 11.56 10.66
C CYS A 196 -6.00 12.88 11.04
N ARG A 197 -7.21 12.86 11.61
CA ARG A 197 -7.88 14.09 12.09
C ARG A 197 -7.19 14.76 13.26
N GLN A 198 -6.54 13.97 14.13
CA GLN A 198 -5.77 14.52 15.24
C GLN A 198 -4.49 15.20 14.74
N VAL A 199 -3.85 14.64 13.71
CA VAL A 199 -2.57 15.11 13.16
C VAL A 199 -2.75 16.24 12.14
N PHE A 200 -3.52 16.01 11.09
CA PHE A 200 -3.69 16.93 9.96
C PHE A 200 -4.76 17.98 10.25
N LYS A 201 -4.43 19.25 10.03
CA LYS A 201 -5.31 20.39 10.29
C LYS A 201 -6.01 20.97 9.06
N GLY A 202 -5.61 20.52 7.87
CA GLY A 202 -6.32 20.82 6.64
C GLY A 202 -7.46 19.83 6.38
N SER A 203 -7.66 19.47 5.12
CA SER A 203 -8.70 18.50 4.72
C SER A 203 -8.29 17.08 5.09
N VAL A 204 -9.23 16.29 5.58
CA VAL A 204 -9.07 14.83 5.80
C VAL A 204 -10.24 14.12 5.14
N LYS A 205 -9.95 13.28 4.14
CA LYS A 205 -10.93 12.59 3.30
C LYS A 205 -10.53 11.13 3.12
N TYR A 206 -11.53 10.30 2.87
CA TYR A 206 -11.34 8.91 2.46
C TYR A 206 -11.93 8.74 1.07
N ALA A 207 -11.15 8.17 0.16
CA ALA A 207 -11.57 7.76 -1.17
C ALA A 207 -11.47 6.24 -1.31
N TRP A 208 -12.16 5.67 -2.30
CA TRP A 208 -12.07 4.24 -2.59
C TRP A 208 -12.15 3.95 -4.09
N THR A 209 -11.63 2.80 -4.48
CA THR A 209 -11.67 2.35 -5.87
C THR A 209 -11.80 0.83 -5.98
N THR A 210 -12.07 0.35 -7.20
CA THR A 210 -12.22 -1.07 -7.50
C THR A 210 -10.92 -1.64 -8.03
N VAL A 211 -10.45 -2.71 -7.41
CA VAL A 211 -9.30 -3.49 -7.87
C VAL A 211 -9.64 -4.96 -7.66
N PRO A 212 -10.01 -5.70 -8.72
CA PRO A 212 -10.54 -7.06 -8.58
C PRO A 212 -9.65 -8.04 -7.82
N THR A 213 -8.33 -7.84 -7.87
CA THR A 213 -7.35 -8.73 -7.23
C THR A 213 -7.03 -8.36 -5.79
N TYR A 214 -7.50 -7.22 -5.26
CA TYR A 214 -7.41 -6.96 -3.82
C TYR A 214 -8.54 -7.68 -3.06
N PRO A 215 -8.34 -8.03 -1.78
CA PRO A 215 -9.39 -8.60 -0.93
C PRO A 215 -10.67 -7.77 -0.99
N SER A 216 -11.84 -8.43 -1.08
CA SER A 216 -13.16 -7.84 -1.36
C SER A 216 -13.34 -7.08 -2.70
N GLY A 217 -12.31 -6.97 -3.53
CA GLY A 217 -12.34 -6.33 -4.85
C GLY A 217 -12.28 -4.80 -4.82
N VAL A 218 -12.07 -4.19 -3.66
CA VAL A 218 -11.96 -2.73 -3.49
C VAL A 218 -10.85 -2.38 -2.51
N ILE A 219 -10.28 -1.19 -2.67
CA ILE A 219 -9.29 -0.63 -1.76
C ILE A 219 -9.56 0.86 -1.55
N GLY A 220 -9.22 1.36 -0.38
CA GLY A 220 -9.38 2.75 0.00
C GLY A 220 -8.07 3.51 0.16
N PHE A 221 -8.22 4.82 0.25
CA PHE A 221 -7.12 5.75 0.42
C PHE A 221 -7.50 6.85 1.40
N MET A 222 -6.60 7.16 2.33
CA MET A 222 -6.69 8.37 3.13
C MET A 222 -5.99 9.51 2.42
N LEU A 223 -6.69 10.63 2.25
CA LEU A 223 -6.16 11.87 1.72
C LEU A 223 -6.20 12.95 2.79
N CYS A 224 -5.03 13.47 3.17
CA CYS A 224 -4.93 14.49 4.19
C CYS A 224 -4.09 15.68 3.71
N SER A 225 -4.42 16.89 4.14
CA SER A 225 -3.57 18.07 3.93
C SER A 225 -3.15 18.68 5.26
N THR A 226 -1.94 19.23 5.31
CA THR A 226 -1.46 20.02 6.45
C THR A 226 -2.20 21.37 6.53
N ASP A 227 -2.00 22.10 7.63
CA ASP A 227 -2.44 23.49 7.72
C ASP A 227 -1.80 24.34 6.62
N GLY A 228 -2.50 25.33 6.09
CA GLY A 228 -2.05 26.17 4.97
C GLY A 228 -3.12 26.40 3.90
N PRO A 229 -2.72 26.57 2.61
CA PRO A 229 -3.67 26.71 1.52
C PRO A 229 -4.72 25.58 1.51
N PRO A 230 -6.02 25.90 1.37
CA PRO A 230 -7.07 24.89 1.42
C PRO A 230 -6.97 23.92 0.25
N VAL A 231 -7.15 22.63 0.54
CA VAL A 231 -7.14 21.56 -0.46
C VAL A 231 -8.53 20.94 -0.55
N ASP A 232 -9.15 21.01 -1.72
CA ASP A 232 -10.38 20.27 -2.03
C ASP A 232 -10.04 18.99 -2.78
N PHE A 233 -9.93 17.88 -2.04
CA PHE A 233 -9.64 16.58 -2.62
C PHE A 233 -10.74 16.04 -3.53
N GLN A 234 -11.98 16.56 -3.50
CA GLN A 234 -13.05 16.00 -4.33
C GLN A 234 -13.03 16.58 -5.74
N ASN A 235 -12.47 17.78 -5.90
CA ASN A 235 -12.46 18.53 -7.15
C ASN A 235 -11.01 18.80 -7.58
N PRO A 236 -10.43 17.98 -8.48
CA PRO A 236 -9.01 18.06 -8.80
C PRO A 236 -8.67 19.38 -9.49
N VAL A 237 -7.73 20.13 -8.90
CA VAL A 237 -7.24 21.42 -9.41
C VAL A 237 -6.46 21.29 -10.73
N HIS A 238 -5.81 20.14 -10.91
CA HIS A 238 -5.14 19.77 -12.16
C HIS A 238 -5.79 18.51 -12.71
N ARG A 239 -6.33 18.61 -13.92
CA ARG A 239 -6.89 17.48 -14.65
C ARG A 239 -5.82 16.99 -15.61
N ILE A 240 -5.31 15.78 -15.38
CA ILE A 240 -4.42 15.14 -16.34
C ILE A 240 -5.23 14.96 -17.64
N ASP A 241 -4.88 15.74 -18.66
CA ASP A 241 -5.52 15.70 -19.97
C ASP A 241 -4.75 14.71 -20.86
N GLU A 242 -5.47 13.83 -21.55
CA GLU A 242 -4.92 12.92 -22.56
C GLU A 242 -4.26 13.68 -23.73
N ARG A 243 -4.55 14.98 -23.87
CA ARG A 243 -3.96 15.85 -24.90
C ARG A 243 -2.58 16.39 -24.54
N ASP A 244 -2.16 16.27 -23.28
CA ASP A 244 -0.83 16.72 -22.86
C ASP A 244 0.25 15.91 -23.59
N GLU A 245 1.19 16.58 -24.26
CA GLU A 245 2.19 15.94 -25.13
C GLU A 245 3.05 14.91 -24.37
N LEU A 246 3.29 15.13 -23.07
CA LEU A 246 3.96 14.16 -22.20
C LEU A 246 3.16 12.86 -22.04
N ASN A 247 1.83 12.96 -21.91
CA ASN A 247 0.96 11.79 -21.77
C ASN A 247 0.87 10.98 -23.05
N LYS A 248 1.02 11.61 -24.22
CA LYS A 248 1.11 10.89 -25.50
C LYS A 248 2.31 9.93 -25.53
N THR A 249 3.45 10.34 -24.94
CA THR A 249 4.65 9.50 -24.88
C THR A 249 4.60 8.41 -23.82
N LYS A 250 3.85 8.62 -22.72
CA LYS A 250 3.68 7.66 -21.61
C LYS A 250 2.44 6.77 -21.71
N GLY A 251 1.70 6.87 -22.82
CA GLY A 251 0.46 6.13 -23.10
C GLY A 251 -0.77 6.67 -22.34
N PRO A 252 -1.99 6.35 -22.80
CA PRO A 252 -3.22 6.86 -22.21
C PRO A 252 -3.45 6.29 -20.81
N LEU A 253 -4.16 7.06 -19.98
CA LEU A 253 -4.66 6.58 -18.69
C LEU A 253 -5.68 5.46 -18.92
N LYS A 254 -5.61 4.40 -18.11
CA LYS A 254 -6.50 3.23 -18.25
C LYS A 254 -7.71 3.27 -17.35
N PHE A 255 -7.66 4.04 -16.25
CA PHE A 255 -8.69 4.03 -15.21
C PHE A 255 -9.03 5.43 -14.70
N TYR A 256 -8.02 6.19 -14.27
CA TYR A 256 -8.24 7.53 -13.73
C TYR A 256 -8.82 8.48 -14.80
N ASN A 257 -9.85 9.22 -14.41
CA ASN A 257 -10.34 10.43 -15.08
C ASN A 257 -10.97 11.35 -14.00
N PRO A 258 -11.25 12.63 -14.31
CA PRO A 258 -11.81 13.56 -13.34
C PRO A 258 -13.16 13.13 -12.75
N GLU A 259 -13.99 12.42 -13.51
CA GLU A 259 -15.28 11.91 -13.05
C GLU A 259 -15.11 10.80 -12.01
N ILE A 260 -14.20 9.86 -12.28
CA ILE A 260 -13.82 8.79 -11.35
C ILE A 260 -13.14 9.36 -10.11
N HIS A 261 -12.32 10.40 -10.25
CA HIS A 261 -11.73 11.11 -9.11
C HIS A 261 -12.82 11.58 -8.15
N TYR A 262 -13.81 12.33 -8.63
CA TYR A 262 -14.91 12.80 -7.79
C TYR A 262 -15.72 11.63 -7.21
N ALA A 263 -16.07 10.65 -8.05
CA ALA A 263 -16.87 9.50 -7.65
C ALA A 263 -16.18 8.63 -6.59
N SER A 264 -14.85 8.61 -6.54
CA SER A 264 -14.08 7.89 -5.54
C SER A 264 -14.34 8.36 -4.10
N PHE A 265 -14.93 9.55 -3.90
CA PHE A 265 -15.32 10.03 -2.56
C PHE A 265 -16.79 9.72 -2.21
N CYS A 266 -17.55 9.13 -3.13
CA CYS A 266 -18.94 8.75 -2.91
C CYS A 266 -19.00 7.38 -2.21
N LEU A 267 -18.99 7.41 -0.88
CA LEU A 267 -18.99 6.20 -0.05
C LEU A 267 -20.39 5.60 0.11
N PRO A 268 -20.51 4.25 0.20
CA PRO A 268 -21.73 3.58 0.64
C PRO A 268 -22.20 4.10 2.01
N SER A 269 -23.52 4.07 2.24
CA SER A 269 -24.12 4.67 3.44
C SER A 269 -23.55 4.16 4.77
N PHE A 270 -23.16 2.89 4.86
CA PHE A 270 -22.60 2.34 6.10
C PHE A 270 -21.22 2.95 6.41
N ALA A 271 -20.32 2.99 5.42
CA ALA A 271 -18.98 3.55 5.57
C ALA A 271 -19.04 5.08 5.76
N LYS A 272 -19.91 5.75 4.98
CA LYS A 272 -20.12 7.20 5.09
C LYS A 272 -20.49 7.62 6.51
N ARG A 273 -21.36 6.87 7.20
CA ARG A 273 -21.78 7.20 8.58
C ARG A 273 -20.60 7.17 9.55
N VAL A 274 -19.76 6.15 9.48
CA VAL A 274 -18.59 6.00 10.36
C VAL A 274 -17.53 7.05 10.03
N ILE A 275 -17.10 7.09 8.77
CA ILE A 275 -16.01 7.98 8.32
C ILE A 275 -16.40 9.45 8.44
N SER A 276 -17.67 9.84 8.25
CA SER A 276 -18.11 11.24 8.38
C SER A 276 -18.48 11.63 9.80
N SER A 277 -18.60 10.68 10.73
CA SER A 277 -18.89 11.02 12.13
C SER A 277 -17.76 11.88 12.66
N LYS A 278 -18.07 13.06 13.21
CA LYS A 278 -17.07 13.84 13.93
C LYS A 278 -16.82 13.07 15.21
N THR A 279 -15.57 12.70 15.48
CA THR A 279 -15.16 12.22 16.79
C THR A 279 -15.61 13.26 17.81
N ASN A 280 -16.52 12.86 18.71
CA ASN A 280 -16.96 13.69 19.84
C ASN A 280 -15.78 14.00 20.77
#